data_AF-A0AB35RK72-F1
#
_entry.id   AF-A0AB35RK72-F1
#
_cell.length_a   1.000
_cell.length_b   1.000
_cell.length_c   1.000
_cell.angle_alpha   90.00
_cell.angle_beta   90.00
_cell.angle_gamma   90.00
#
_symmetry.space_group_name_H-M   'P 1'
#
loop_
_entity.id
_entity.type
_entity.pdbx_description
1 polymer ?
#
loop_
_entity_poly.entity_id
_entity_poly.type
_entity_poly.pdbx_seq_one_letter_code
_entity_poly.pdbx_strand_id
1 'polypeptide(L)'
;MSEAGLRHLFASPVMNSYHFHFFNSHKAFVEAQKKTIFFSVIYSLSSMRELRRECLLCLHALSLTNPGIQRIVLADDDREARLVSRLSPSRLHGVLSKSASLPILLGHIGTLLGETRRVNENVVNHWYVSQNRTLSPTERAILQCMTRGLSMPEIAVQLERNIKTIRAHKFNAMAKLGVNSDVGLLNAADILTWVPAAAALKGPQSAA
;
A
#
# COMPACT_ATOMS: atom_id res chain seq x y z
N MET A 1 -10.08 -12.11 -0.63
CA MET A 1 -10.51 -13.20 -1.53
C MET A 1 -9.64 -14.41 -1.24
N SER A 2 -10.21 -15.62 -1.18
CA SER A 2 -9.45 -16.86 -1.06
C SER A 2 -8.81 -17.25 -2.39
N GLU A 3 -7.78 -18.09 -2.36
CA GLU A 3 -7.17 -18.66 -3.56
C GLU A 3 -8.21 -19.37 -4.44
N ALA A 4 -9.11 -20.16 -3.85
CA ALA A 4 -10.19 -20.84 -4.57
C ALA A 4 -11.09 -19.87 -5.33
N GLY A 5 -11.44 -18.72 -4.72
CA GLY A 5 -12.22 -17.68 -5.37
C GLY A 5 -11.47 -17.04 -6.55
N LEU A 6 -10.16 -16.79 -6.41
CA LEU A 6 -9.35 -16.25 -7.50
C LEU A 6 -9.11 -17.26 -8.63
N ARG A 7 -8.97 -18.56 -8.31
CA ARG A 7 -8.86 -19.62 -9.33
C ARG A 7 -10.12 -19.70 -10.18
N HIS A 8 -11.28 -19.66 -9.54
CA HIS A 8 -12.54 -19.58 -10.26
C HIS A 8 -12.64 -18.29 -11.10
N LEU A 9 -12.21 -17.15 -10.54
CA LEU A 9 -12.19 -15.87 -11.24
C LEU A 9 -11.35 -15.93 -12.53
N PHE A 10 -10.14 -16.47 -12.44
CA PHE A 10 -9.18 -16.52 -13.54
C PHE A 10 -9.39 -17.69 -14.51
N ALA A 11 -10.36 -18.57 -14.26
CA ALA A 11 -10.82 -19.56 -15.24
C ALA A 11 -11.69 -18.95 -16.36
N SER A 12 -11.98 -17.64 -16.30
CA SER A 12 -12.73 -16.92 -17.32
C SER A 12 -12.00 -16.90 -18.68
N PRO A 13 -12.71 -16.99 -19.83
CA PRO A 13 -12.11 -16.98 -21.16
C PRO A 13 -11.19 -15.77 -21.44
N VAL A 14 -11.47 -14.62 -20.82
CA VAL A 14 -10.68 -13.38 -20.93
C VAL A 14 -9.25 -13.57 -20.40
N MET A 15 -9.04 -14.57 -19.53
CA MET A 15 -7.78 -14.81 -18.83
C MET A 15 -6.99 -16.00 -19.40
N ASN A 16 -7.50 -16.67 -20.44
CA ASN A 16 -6.89 -17.89 -21.00
C ASN A 16 -5.48 -17.70 -21.55
N SER A 17 -5.10 -16.48 -21.91
CA SER A 17 -3.75 -16.13 -22.38
C SER A 17 -2.72 -16.01 -21.26
N TYR A 18 -3.14 -16.10 -19.99
CA TYR A 18 -2.28 -15.92 -18.83
C TYR A 18 -2.18 -17.18 -17.98
N HIS A 19 -0.98 -17.43 -17.46
CA HIS A 19 -0.75 -18.48 -16.47
C HIS A 19 -0.60 -17.85 -15.08
N PHE A 20 -1.51 -18.21 -14.16
CA PHE A 20 -1.55 -17.64 -12.82
C PHE A 20 -0.86 -18.55 -11.81
N HIS A 21 0.03 -17.96 -11.02
CA HIS A 21 0.63 -18.59 -9.85
C HIS A 21 0.11 -17.89 -8.58
N PHE A 22 -0.28 -18.69 -7.58
CA PHE A 22 -0.82 -18.18 -6.32
C PHE A 22 0.19 -18.42 -5.21
N PHE A 23 0.40 -17.39 -4.39
CA PHE A 23 1.32 -17.41 -3.26
C PHE A 23 0.60 -16.87 -2.03
N ASN A 24 0.77 -17.56 -0.91
CA ASN A 24 0.22 -17.15 0.39
C ASN A 24 1.25 -16.42 1.28
N SER A 25 2.50 -16.30 0.82
CA SER A 25 3.59 -15.63 1.53
C SER A 25 4.57 -14.99 0.56
N HIS A 26 5.20 -13.89 0.98
CA HIS A 26 6.23 -13.24 0.18
C HIS A 26 7.43 -14.16 -0.09
N LYS A 27 7.83 -14.95 0.91
CA LYS A 27 8.95 -15.90 0.79
C LYS A 27 8.73 -16.90 -0.35
N ALA A 28 7.54 -17.49 -0.45
CA ALA A 28 7.22 -18.44 -1.53
C ALA A 28 7.30 -17.78 -2.92
N PHE A 29 6.83 -16.54 -3.03
CA PHE A 29 6.93 -15.77 -4.26
C PHE A 29 8.38 -15.48 -4.66
N VAL A 30 9.23 -15.03 -3.72
CA VAL A 30 10.66 -14.77 -3.97
C VAL A 30 11.40 -16.04 -4.42
N GLU A 31 11.12 -17.19 -3.83
CA GLU A 31 11.69 -18.46 -4.28
C GLU A 31 11.25 -18.84 -5.70
N ALA A 32 9.99 -18.56 -6.05
CA ALA A 32 9.47 -18.80 -7.40
C ALA A 32 10.11 -17.87 -8.45
N GLN A 33 10.39 -16.60 -8.08
CA GLN A 33 11.06 -15.65 -8.96
C GLN A 33 12.47 -16.08 -9.41
N LYS A 34 13.13 -16.97 -8.65
CA LYS A 34 14.43 -17.54 -9.04
C LYS A 34 14.33 -18.51 -10.22
N LYS A 35 13.15 -19.07 -10.47
CA LYS A 35 12.93 -20.14 -11.47
C LYS A 35 12.00 -19.70 -12.60
N THR A 36 11.14 -18.72 -12.34
CA THR A 36 10.10 -18.27 -13.27
C THR A 36 10.14 -16.76 -13.39
N ILE A 37 10.07 -16.27 -14.63
CA ILE A 37 9.95 -14.84 -14.91
C ILE A 37 8.47 -14.48 -14.89
N PHE A 38 8.11 -13.53 -14.03
CA PHE A 38 6.77 -12.96 -13.97
C PHE A 38 6.77 -11.59 -14.63
N PHE A 39 5.81 -11.33 -15.52
CA PHE A 39 5.63 -9.99 -16.09
C PHE A 39 4.69 -9.12 -15.25
N SER A 40 3.84 -9.73 -14.41
CA SER A 40 2.86 -9.03 -13.57
C SER A 40 2.68 -9.73 -12.23
N VAL A 41 2.43 -8.93 -11.19
CA VAL A 41 2.12 -9.38 -9.83
C VAL A 41 0.90 -8.63 -9.33
N ILE A 42 -0.10 -9.40 -8.89
CA ILE A 42 -1.35 -8.90 -8.33
C ILE A 42 -1.33 -9.15 -6.82
N TYR A 43 -1.25 -8.08 -6.04
CA TYR A 43 -1.25 -8.15 -4.58
C TYR A 43 -2.63 -7.86 -4.01
N SER A 44 -3.20 -8.80 -3.27
CA SER A 44 -4.41 -8.53 -2.47
C SER A 44 -4.00 -7.93 -1.12
N LEU A 45 -4.36 -6.67 -0.87
CA LEU A 45 -4.20 -6.08 0.47
C LEU A 45 -5.02 -6.86 1.48
N SER A 46 -4.47 -7.02 2.67
CA SER A 46 -5.14 -7.69 3.77
C SER A 46 -5.77 -6.65 4.69
N SER A 47 -6.92 -7.00 5.28
CA SER A 47 -7.48 -6.24 6.40
C SER A 47 -6.54 -6.29 7.63
N MET A 48 -5.77 -7.38 7.77
CA MET A 48 -4.76 -7.54 8.82
C MET A 48 -3.55 -6.65 8.54
N ARG A 49 -3.27 -5.75 9.49
CA ARG A 49 -2.25 -4.70 9.35
C ARG A 49 -0.86 -5.25 9.04
N GLU A 50 -0.44 -6.34 9.68
CA GLU A 50 0.88 -6.93 9.47
C GLU A 50 1.07 -7.40 8.02
N LEU A 51 0.11 -8.18 7.50
CA LEU A 51 0.12 -8.64 6.12
C LEU A 51 -0.01 -7.47 5.12
N ARG A 52 -0.78 -6.43 5.46
CA ARG A 52 -0.87 -5.20 4.64
C ARG A 52 0.50 -4.54 4.53
N ARG A 53 1.21 -4.37 5.65
CA ARG A 53 2.56 -3.77 5.67
C ARG A 53 3.56 -4.63 4.91
N GLU A 54 3.56 -5.94 5.11
CA GLU A 54 4.41 -6.86 4.36
C GLU A 54 4.18 -6.68 2.85
N CYS A 55 2.92 -6.71 2.41
CA CYS A 55 2.55 -6.49 1.01
C CYS A 55 3.08 -5.16 0.43
N LEU A 56 2.88 -4.04 1.15
CA LEU A 56 3.38 -2.73 0.73
C LEU A 56 4.91 -2.69 0.65
N LEU A 57 5.61 -3.35 1.58
CA LEU A 57 7.06 -3.50 1.54
C LEU A 57 7.51 -4.31 0.32
N CYS A 58 6.81 -5.41 0.00
CA CYS A 58 7.11 -6.25 -1.15
C CYS A 58 6.96 -5.48 -2.47
N LEU A 59 5.87 -4.71 -2.61
CA LEU A 59 5.61 -3.87 -3.77
C LEU A 59 6.71 -2.81 -3.97
N HIS A 60 7.16 -2.19 -2.89
CA HIS A 60 8.26 -1.23 -2.95
C HIS A 60 9.57 -1.92 -3.32
N ALA A 61 9.92 -3.04 -2.69
CA ALA A 61 11.13 -3.80 -3.01
C ALA A 61 11.15 -4.22 -4.50
N LEU A 62 10.03 -4.74 -5.01
CA LEU A 62 9.88 -5.09 -6.43
C LEU A 62 10.04 -3.88 -7.36
N SER A 63 9.62 -2.69 -6.93
CA SER A 63 9.81 -1.47 -7.72
C SER A 63 11.27 -1.10 -7.90
N LEU A 64 12.14 -1.50 -6.98
CA LEU A 64 13.58 -1.27 -7.02
C LEU A 64 14.31 -2.41 -7.75
N THR A 65 13.99 -3.67 -7.44
CA THR A 65 14.72 -4.84 -7.98
C THR A 65 14.26 -5.26 -9.36
N ASN A 66 12.97 -5.09 -9.66
CA ASN A 66 12.34 -5.55 -10.91
C ASN A 66 11.34 -4.50 -11.43
N PRO A 67 11.80 -3.30 -11.81
CA PRO A 67 10.93 -2.19 -12.15
C PRO A 67 9.96 -2.49 -13.29
N GLY A 68 10.35 -3.38 -14.23
CA GLY A 68 9.55 -3.81 -15.38
C GLY A 68 8.43 -4.82 -15.06
N ILE A 69 8.37 -5.35 -13.84
CA ILE A 69 7.23 -6.17 -13.42
C ILE A 69 6.03 -5.26 -13.16
N GLN A 70 4.91 -5.56 -13.79
CA GLN A 70 3.65 -4.90 -13.56
C GLN A 70 3.18 -5.18 -12.12
N ARG A 71 2.81 -4.11 -11.41
CA ARG A 71 2.41 -4.13 -9.99
C ARG A 71 0.96 -3.69 -9.87
N ILE A 72 0.06 -4.62 -9.62
CA ILE A 72 -1.38 -4.37 -9.45
C ILE A 72 -1.74 -4.64 -7.99
N VAL A 73 -2.59 -3.80 -7.40
CA VAL A 73 -3.08 -3.95 -6.03
C VAL A 73 -4.58 -4.16 -6.03
N LEU A 74 -5.07 -5.12 -5.25
CA LEU A 74 -6.48 -5.30 -4.93
C LEU A 74 -6.72 -4.80 -3.49
N ALA A 75 -7.36 -3.65 -3.37
CA ALA A 75 -7.80 -3.06 -2.11
C ALA A 75 -9.19 -3.58 -1.70
N ASP A 76 -9.52 -3.57 -0.42
CA ASP A 76 -10.79 -4.10 0.08
C ASP A 76 -12.01 -3.29 -0.41
N ASP A 77 -11.89 -1.97 -0.50
CA ASP A 77 -12.92 -1.07 -1.00
C ASP A 77 -12.34 0.12 -1.80
N ASP A 78 -13.22 0.97 -2.33
CA ASP A 78 -12.82 2.13 -3.12
C ASP A 78 -12.10 3.20 -2.29
N ARG A 79 -12.33 3.24 -0.97
CA ARG A 79 -11.66 4.21 -0.08
C ARG A 79 -10.21 3.80 0.11
N GLU A 80 -9.94 2.54 0.39
CA GLU A 80 -8.58 1.98 0.47
C GLU A 80 -7.89 2.06 -0.90
N ALA A 81 -8.60 1.76 -1.99
CA ALA A 81 -8.05 1.90 -3.34
C ALA A 81 -7.57 3.34 -3.61
N ARG A 82 -8.40 4.35 -3.33
CA ARG A 82 -8.03 5.77 -3.48
C ARG A 82 -6.89 6.18 -2.55
N LEU A 83 -6.82 5.60 -1.35
CA LEU A 83 -5.75 5.90 -0.41
C LEU A 83 -4.40 5.38 -0.91
N VAL A 84 -4.36 4.12 -1.37
CA VAL A 84 -3.17 3.48 -1.92
C VAL A 84 -2.72 4.16 -3.21
N SER A 85 -3.64 4.47 -4.13
CA SER A 85 -3.30 5.18 -5.37
C SER A 85 -2.66 6.55 -5.13
N ARG A 86 -3.08 7.27 -4.09
CA ARG A 86 -2.57 8.63 -3.79
C ARG A 86 -1.28 8.62 -2.98
N LEU A 87 -1.13 7.66 -2.06
CA LEU A 87 -0.06 7.69 -1.06
C LEU A 87 1.07 6.70 -1.35
N SER A 88 0.88 5.74 -2.26
CA SER A 88 1.92 4.74 -2.55
C SER A 88 3.23 5.42 -2.96
N PRO A 89 4.35 5.15 -2.27
CA PRO A 89 5.64 5.76 -2.58
C PRO A 89 6.24 5.19 -3.87
N SER A 90 5.78 4.02 -4.31
CA SER A 90 6.20 3.40 -5.57
C SER A 90 5.10 3.49 -6.61
N ARG A 91 5.50 3.54 -7.88
CA ARG A 91 4.55 3.52 -9.00
C ARG A 91 3.89 2.15 -9.11
N LEU A 92 2.57 2.16 -8.89
CA LEU A 92 1.68 1.03 -9.15
C LEU A 92 1.10 1.17 -10.56
N HIS A 93 0.88 0.03 -11.21
CA HIS A 93 0.30 -0.02 -12.55
C HIS A 93 -1.23 0.02 -12.49
N GLY A 94 -1.82 -0.48 -11.40
CA GLY A 94 -3.26 -0.34 -11.12
C GLY A 94 -3.59 -0.64 -9.66
N VAL A 95 -4.63 0.02 -9.15
CA VAL A 95 -5.23 -0.28 -7.85
C VAL A 95 -6.71 -0.50 -8.08
N LEU A 96 -7.17 -1.71 -7.77
CA LEU A 96 -8.54 -2.16 -8.00
C LEU A 96 -9.23 -2.40 -6.67
N SER A 97 -10.54 -2.20 -6.63
CA SER A 97 -11.36 -2.44 -5.46
C SER A 97 -12.01 -3.82 -5.54
N LYS A 98 -11.92 -4.60 -4.45
CA LYS A 98 -12.58 -5.92 -4.33
C LYS A 98 -14.09 -5.79 -4.12
N SER A 99 -14.58 -4.61 -3.72
CA SER A 99 -16.01 -4.35 -3.61
C SER A 99 -16.68 -4.10 -4.97
N ALA A 100 -15.90 -3.96 -6.04
CA ALA A 100 -16.44 -3.90 -7.40
C ALA A 100 -17.13 -5.22 -7.78
N SER A 101 -18.11 -5.13 -8.69
CA SER A 101 -18.75 -6.34 -9.21
C SER A 101 -17.75 -7.20 -9.98
N LEU A 102 -17.96 -8.51 -9.96
CA LEU A 102 -17.04 -9.47 -10.59
C LEU A 102 -16.73 -9.16 -12.06
N PRO A 103 -17.72 -8.81 -12.91
CA PRO A 103 -17.45 -8.49 -14.32
C PRO A 103 -16.58 -7.25 -14.48
N ILE A 104 -16.79 -6.22 -13.65
CA ILE A 104 -16.00 -4.98 -13.66
C ILE A 104 -14.56 -5.29 -13.24
N LEU A 105 -14.38 -6.04 -12.15
CA LEU A 105 -13.06 -6.41 -11.65
C LEU A 105 -12.28 -7.22 -12.69
N LEU A 106 -12.92 -8.20 -13.32
CA LEU A 106 -12.31 -8.99 -14.40
C LEU A 106 -11.91 -8.15 -15.60
N GLY A 107 -12.80 -7.27 -16.05
CA GLY A 107 -12.51 -6.36 -17.16
C GLY A 107 -11.29 -5.51 -16.86
N HIS A 108 -11.22 -4.91 -15.67
CA HIS A 108 -10.08 -4.09 -15.26
C HIS A 108 -8.77 -4.90 -15.14
N ILE A 109 -8.79 -6.11 -14.57
CA ILE A 109 -7.60 -6.96 -14.52
C ILE A 109 -7.16 -7.32 -15.95
N GLY A 110 -8.09 -7.69 -16.83
CA GLY A 110 -7.80 -8.04 -18.23
C GLY A 110 -7.16 -6.87 -18.98
N THR A 111 -7.72 -5.66 -18.83
CA THR A 111 -7.16 -4.43 -19.41
C THR A 111 -5.74 -4.19 -18.90
N LEU A 112 -5.52 -4.24 -17.57
CA LEU A 112 -4.20 -4.02 -17.00
C LEU A 112 -3.20 -5.05 -17.52
N LEU A 113 -3.52 -6.35 -17.47
CA LEU A 113 -2.61 -7.40 -17.94
C LEU A 113 -2.31 -7.29 -19.45
N GLY A 114 -3.26 -6.81 -20.26
CA GLY A 114 -3.09 -6.60 -21.69
C GLY A 114 -2.20 -5.39 -22.03
N GLU A 115 -2.12 -4.38 -21.16
CA GLU A 115 -1.32 -3.16 -21.32
C GLU A 115 0.18 -3.39 -21.05
N THR A 116 0.77 -4.48 -21.55
CA THR A 116 2.14 -4.96 -21.20
C THR A 116 3.29 -3.99 -21.52
N ARG A 117 3.06 -2.83 -22.14
CA ARG A 117 4.12 -1.84 -22.46
C ARG A 117 3.72 -0.37 -22.42
N ARG A 118 2.44 -0.04 -22.16
CA ARG A 118 2.04 1.36 -21.96
C ARG A 118 1.96 1.57 -20.47
N VAL A 119 3.10 2.00 -19.94
CA VAL A 119 3.23 2.71 -18.68
C VAL A 119 1.97 3.56 -18.50
N ASN A 120 1.05 3.10 -17.65
CA ASN A 120 -0.21 3.79 -17.45
C ASN A 120 0.13 5.11 -16.75
N GLU A 121 0.32 6.17 -17.54
CA GLU A 121 0.03 7.54 -17.14
C GLU A 121 -1.46 7.56 -16.86
N ASN A 122 -1.86 7.02 -15.71
CA ASN A 122 -3.17 7.29 -15.18
C ASN A 122 -3.14 8.79 -14.89
N VAL A 123 -3.55 9.59 -15.88
CA VAL A 123 -3.82 11.03 -15.80
C VAL A 123 -4.83 11.30 -14.66
N VAL A 124 -5.57 10.28 -14.25
CA VAL A 124 -6.44 10.26 -13.05
C VAL A 124 -5.65 10.32 -11.73
N ASN A 125 -4.40 9.87 -11.69
CA ASN A 125 -3.55 9.91 -10.49
C ASN A 125 -2.77 11.23 -10.36
N HIS A 126 -2.45 11.92 -11.46
CA HIS A 126 -1.66 13.16 -11.41
C HIS A 126 -2.47 14.37 -10.90
N TRP A 127 -3.78 14.41 -11.13
CA TRP A 127 -4.60 15.55 -10.70
C TRP A 127 -4.82 15.62 -9.18
N TYR A 128 -4.84 14.47 -8.49
CA TYR A 128 -4.98 14.43 -7.02
C TYR A 128 -3.69 14.64 -6.24
N VAL A 129 -2.53 14.40 -6.87
CA VAL A 129 -1.21 14.54 -6.22
C VAL A 129 -0.74 16.00 -6.16
N SER A 130 -1.32 16.90 -6.98
CA SER A 130 -0.86 18.29 -7.10
C SER A 130 -1.50 19.31 -6.14
N GLN A 131 -2.48 18.93 -5.31
CA GLN A 131 -2.96 19.84 -4.26
C GLN A 131 -2.08 19.71 -3.01
N ASN A 132 -0.98 20.47 -3.00
CA ASN A 132 -0.07 20.79 -1.89
C ASN A 132 -0.68 20.65 -0.48
N ARG A 133 -0.74 19.43 0.03
CA ARG A 133 -1.03 19.13 1.44
C ARG A 133 0.06 18.24 2.01
N THR A 134 1.31 18.62 1.75
CA THR A 134 2.47 17.96 2.35
C THR A 134 2.31 17.93 3.87
N LEU A 135 2.49 16.74 4.44
CA LEU A 135 2.51 16.59 5.89
C LEU A 135 3.65 17.42 6.47
N SER A 136 3.37 18.15 7.54
CA SER A 136 4.40 18.87 8.28
C SER A 136 5.36 17.89 8.95
N PRO A 137 6.58 18.31 9.34
CA PRO A 137 7.50 17.45 10.09
C PRO A 137 6.86 16.87 11.35
N THR A 138 6.10 17.68 12.09
CA THR A 138 5.38 17.26 13.30
C THR A 138 4.27 16.25 12.99
N GLU A 139 3.48 16.47 11.95
CA GLU A 139 2.45 15.52 11.53
C GLU A 139 3.07 14.18 11.15
N ARG A 140 4.18 14.18 10.40
CA ARG A 140 4.91 12.97 10.05
C ARG A 140 5.47 12.24 11.27
N ALA A 141 6.04 12.98 12.23
CA ALA A 141 6.54 12.40 13.49
C ALA A 141 5.41 11.74 14.30
N ILE A 142 4.25 12.39 14.39
CA ILE A 142 3.06 11.82 15.05
C ILE A 142 2.63 10.53 14.36
N LEU A 143 2.53 10.50 13.02
CA LEU A 143 2.19 9.28 12.29
C LEU A 143 3.21 8.16 12.54
N GLN A 144 4.51 8.47 12.57
CA GLN A 144 5.55 7.48 12.90
C GLN A 144 5.36 6.90 14.31
N CYS A 145 5.11 7.73 15.31
CA CYS A 145 4.83 7.24 16.66
C CYS A 145 3.55 6.39 16.72
N MET A 146 2.49 6.81 16.02
CA MET A 146 1.25 6.02 15.91
C MET A 146 1.49 4.65 15.26
N THR A 147 2.32 4.57 14.21
CA THR A 147 2.65 3.28 13.57
C THR A 147 3.40 2.31 14.48
N ARG A 148 4.07 2.84 15.51
CA ARG A 148 4.77 2.10 16.58
C ARG A 148 3.86 1.75 17.77
N GLY A 149 2.59 2.19 17.76
CA GLY A 149 1.60 1.87 18.79
C GLY A 149 1.53 2.86 19.95
N LEU A 150 2.19 4.02 19.88
CA LEU A 150 2.16 5.00 20.94
C LEU A 150 0.81 5.71 21.03
N SER A 151 0.34 5.90 22.26
CA SER A 151 -0.85 6.68 22.60
C SER A 151 -0.59 8.19 22.52
N MET A 152 -1.65 8.99 22.42
CA MET A 152 -1.52 10.46 22.33
C MET A 152 -0.73 11.09 23.50
N PRO A 153 -0.91 10.67 24.77
CA PRO A 153 -0.08 11.13 25.88
C PRO A 153 1.40 10.78 25.71
N GLU A 154 1.72 9.53 25.32
CA GLU A 154 3.11 9.10 25.10
C GLU A 154 3.78 9.89 23.97
N ILE A 155 3.05 10.17 22.89
CA ILE A 155 3.53 11.03 21.80
C ILE A 155 3.77 12.46 22.29
N ALA A 156 2.90 12.99 23.13
CA ALA A 156 3.06 14.33 23.70
C ALA A 156 4.32 14.44 24.56
N VAL A 157 4.60 13.41 25.38
CA VAL A 157 5.84 13.30 26.15
C VAL A 157 7.04 13.19 25.21
N GLN A 158 7.02 12.26 24.25
CA GLN A 158 8.16 12.01 23.36
C GLN A 158 8.51 13.21 22.46
N LEU A 159 7.50 13.98 22.03
CA LEU A 159 7.72 15.16 21.20
C LEU A 159 7.88 16.45 22.01
N GLU A 160 7.81 16.37 23.35
CA GLU A 160 7.86 17.51 24.26
C GLU A 160 6.85 18.62 23.91
N ARG A 161 5.60 18.22 23.65
CA ARG A 161 4.52 19.14 23.25
C ARG A 161 3.26 18.92 24.07
N ASN A 162 2.44 19.96 24.16
CA ASN A 162 1.12 19.88 24.76
C ASN A 162 0.24 18.85 24.01
N ILE A 163 -0.46 17.99 24.74
CA ILE A 163 -1.35 16.97 24.17
C ILE A 163 -2.44 17.55 23.27
N LYS A 164 -2.94 18.77 23.55
CA LYS A 164 -3.90 19.48 22.68
C LYS A 164 -3.28 19.81 21.33
N THR A 165 -2.02 20.21 21.30
CA THR A 165 -1.26 20.49 20.06
C THR A 165 -1.03 19.22 19.26
N ILE A 166 -0.69 18.10 19.91
CA ILE A 166 -0.58 16.79 19.24
C ILE A 166 -1.91 16.38 18.60
N ARG A 167 -3.03 16.51 19.33
CA ARG A 167 -4.37 16.22 18.79
C ARG A 167 -4.72 17.12 17.59
N ALA A 168 -4.38 18.40 17.64
CA ALA A 168 -4.59 19.32 16.52
C ALA A 168 -3.78 18.90 15.28
N HIS A 169 -2.50 18.56 15.45
CA HIS A 169 -1.68 18.07 14.33
C HIS A 169 -2.18 16.73 13.78
N LYS A 170 -2.64 15.80 14.63
CA LYS A 170 -3.30 14.56 14.20
C LYS A 170 -4.52 14.86 13.32
N PHE A 171 -5.37 15.78 13.73
CA PHE A 171 -6.55 16.19 12.95
C PHE A 171 -6.16 16.85 11.63
N ASN A 172 -5.12 17.69 11.62
CA ASN A 172 -4.59 18.27 10.39
C ASN A 172 -4.05 17.19 9.43
N ALA A 173 -3.33 16.18 9.95
CA ALA A 173 -2.88 15.05 9.16
C ALA A 173 -4.06 14.27 8.55
N MET A 174 -5.11 14.01 9.33
CA MET A 174 -6.34 13.38 8.85
C MET A 174 -6.97 14.17 7.68
N ALA A 175 -7.12 15.48 7.85
CA ALA A 175 -7.67 16.36 6.83
C ALA A 175 -6.80 16.44 5.56
N LYS A 176 -5.47 16.38 5.70
CA LYS A 176 -4.52 16.36 4.56
C LYS A 176 -4.57 15.04 3.80
N LEU A 177 -4.72 13.92 4.51
CA LEU A 177 -4.77 12.58 3.91
C LEU A 177 -6.18 12.19 3.42
N GLY A 178 -7.20 12.97 3.78
CA GLY A 178 -8.59 12.71 3.43
C GLY A 178 -9.16 11.49 4.15
N VAL A 179 -8.73 11.27 5.40
CA VAL A 179 -9.20 10.20 6.27
C VAL A 179 -9.88 10.82 7.49
N ASN A 180 -10.82 10.10 8.11
CA ASN A 180 -11.65 10.63 9.21
C ASN A 180 -11.65 9.72 10.45
N SER A 181 -10.76 8.73 10.51
CA SER A 181 -10.66 7.78 11.61
C SER A 181 -9.21 7.42 11.91
N ASP A 182 -8.94 6.97 13.13
CA ASP A 182 -7.60 6.53 13.55
C ASP A 182 -7.11 5.34 12.74
N VAL A 183 -8.02 4.41 12.41
CA VAL A 183 -7.72 3.28 11.52
C VAL A 183 -7.35 3.77 10.11
N GLY A 184 -8.11 4.72 9.55
CA GLY A 184 -7.80 5.30 8.25
C GLY A 184 -6.47 6.05 8.26
N LEU A 185 -6.18 6.76 9.35
CA LEU A 185 -4.90 7.46 9.55
C LEU A 185 -3.73 6.50 9.66
N LEU A 186 -3.88 5.39 10.39
CA LEU A 186 -2.89 4.33 10.47
C LEU A 186 -2.67 3.64 9.12
N ASN A 187 -3.73 3.35 8.37
CA ASN A 187 -3.61 2.80 7.01
C ASN A 187 -2.84 3.75 6.09
N ALA A 188 -3.16 5.05 6.14
CA ALA A 188 -2.45 6.08 5.37
C ALA A 188 -0.98 6.15 5.79
N ALA A 189 -0.71 6.11 7.09
CA ALA A 189 0.65 6.07 7.62
C ALA A 189 1.38 4.81 7.15
N ASP A 190 0.78 3.62 7.19
CA ASP A 190 1.43 2.39 6.74
C ASP A 190 1.80 2.41 5.25
N ILE A 191 1.00 3.10 4.42
CA ILE A 191 1.32 3.31 3.00
C ILE A 191 2.48 4.31 2.83
N LEU A 192 2.47 5.41 3.57
CA LEU A 192 3.49 6.47 3.50
C LEU A 192 4.83 6.08 4.11
N THR A 193 4.77 5.36 5.23
CA THR A 193 5.94 5.02 6.04
C THR A 193 6.48 3.69 5.54
N TRP A 194 7.37 3.76 4.56
CA TRP A 194 8.25 2.66 4.25
C TRP A 194 9.19 2.46 5.45
N VAL A 195 8.83 1.55 6.35
CA VAL A 195 9.73 1.14 7.43
C VAL A 195 9.89 -0.37 7.31
N PRO A 196 11.03 -0.83 6.74
CA PRO A 196 11.49 -2.19 6.98
C PRO A 196 11.55 -2.36 8.50
N ALA A 197 10.89 -3.39 9.03
CA ALA A 197 10.89 -3.66 10.48
C ALA A 197 12.32 -3.70 11.07
N ALA A 198 13.32 -4.04 10.25
CA ALA A 198 14.75 -4.06 10.61
C ALA A 198 15.40 -2.67 10.85
N ALA A 199 14.85 -1.58 10.31
CA ALA A 199 15.41 -0.24 10.51
C ALA A 199 14.99 0.42 11.84
N ALA A 200 13.97 -0.13 12.52
CA ALA A 200 13.44 0.41 13.76
C ALA A 200 14.17 -0.08 15.04
N LEU A 201 15.16 -0.98 14.90
CA LEU A 201 15.92 -1.54 16.03
C LEU A 201 17.29 -0.89 16.27
N LYS A 202 17.63 0.21 15.59
CA LYS A 202 18.72 1.08 16.03
C LYS A 202 18.15 2.24 16.84
N GLY A 203 17.86 1.97 18.12
CA GLY A 203 17.79 3.01 19.14
C GLY A 203 19.13 3.74 19.25
N PRO A 204 19.16 4.95 19.87
CA PRO A 204 20.38 5.73 19.97
C PRO A 204 21.47 4.89 20.63
N GLN A 205 22.58 4.67 19.92
CA GLN A 205 23.78 4.14 20.53
C GLN A 205 24.20 5.16 21.59
N SER A 206 23.99 4.77 22.85
CA SER A 206 24.56 5.43 24.02
C SER A 206 26.03 5.65 23.75
N ALA A 207 26.42 6.93 23.74
CA ALA A 207 27.80 7.31 23.97
C ALA A 207 28.20 6.81 25.37
N ALA A 208 29.24 6.01 25.42
CA ALA A 208 30.12 5.81 26.56
C ALA A 208 31.50 5.42 25.99
#